data_AF-B0RJ27-F1
#
_entry.id   AF-B0RJ27-F1
#
_cell.length_a   1.000
_cell.length_b   1.000
_cell.length_c   1.000
_cell.angle_alpha   90.00
_cell.angle_beta   90.00
_cell.angle_gamma   90.00
#
_symmetry.space_group_name_H-M   'P 1'
#
loop_
_entity.id
_entity.type
_entity.pdbx_description
1 polymer ?
#
loop_
_entity_poly.entity_id
_entity_poly.type
_entity_poly.pdbx_seq_one_letter_code
_entity_poly.pdbx_strand_id
1 'polypeptide(L)'
;MTTAVCIFASGVIGGPLCSVAAHAASLPMNTGPSRTAAVTADQVRAPSDDEASATETYWSDDRLRAAEPDDDIPSSLNTATADSAIVHAVSGSIASVPWVGTLAFIRDGRDKKCSAAAVQSDSGLMVATAGHCLVSDGKFATSVAFTPGWDGKGRPC
;
A
#
# COMPACT_ATOMS: atom_id res chain seq x y z
N MET A 1 -35.05 -45.28 -8.54
CA MET A 1 -36.05 -45.57 -9.59
C MET A 1 -36.91 -44.33 -9.72
N THR A 2 -36.62 -43.47 -10.70
CA THR A 2 -37.46 -43.28 -11.93
C THR A 2 -38.44 -42.11 -11.66
N THR A 3 -38.51 -40.95 -12.32
CA THR A 3 -37.95 -40.44 -13.59
C THR A 3 -38.22 -38.91 -13.67
N ALA A 4 -37.34 -38.18 -14.35
CA ALA A 4 -37.51 -36.77 -14.70
C ALA A 4 -38.56 -36.57 -15.81
N VAL A 5 -39.34 -35.48 -15.72
CA VAL A 5 -40.24 -35.02 -16.79
C VAL A 5 -39.72 -33.68 -17.31
N CYS A 6 -39.30 -33.67 -18.57
CA CYS A 6 -38.91 -32.46 -19.30
C CYS A 6 -40.14 -31.86 -20.01
N ILE A 7 -40.39 -30.57 -19.83
CA ILE A 7 -41.38 -29.81 -20.60
C ILE A 7 -40.65 -29.10 -21.74
N PHE A 8 -41.01 -29.43 -22.97
CA PHE A 8 -40.61 -28.68 -24.17
C PHE A 8 -41.75 -27.73 -24.55
N ALA A 9 -41.46 -26.44 -24.63
CA ALA A 9 -42.30 -25.47 -25.32
C ALA A 9 -41.63 -25.11 -26.65
N SER A 10 -42.32 -25.41 -27.74
CA SER A 10 -41.90 -25.14 -29.10
C SER A 10 -42.09 -23.67 -29.48
N GLY A 11 -41.03 -23.06 -30.02
CA GLY A 11 -41.07 -21.80 -30.76
C GLY A 11 -39.89 -21.77 -31.74
N VAL A 12 -40.19 -21.77 -33.04
CA VAL A 12 -39.26 -21.96 -34.16
C VAL A 12 -39.25 -20.72 -35.05
N ILE A 13 -38.14 -19.96 -35.09
CA ILE A 13 -37.59 -19.19 -36.23
C ILE A 13 -36.10 -18.95 -35.85
N GLY A 14 -35.08 -19.58 -36.42
CA GLY A 14 -34.62 -19.47 -37.79
C GLY A 14 -33.37 -18.57 -37.87
N GLY A 15 -32.17 -19.12 -37.66
CA GLY A 15 -30.89 -18.42 -37.84
C GLY A 15 -29.68 -19.35 -37.57
N PRO A 16 -28.59 -19.26 -38.35
CA PRO A 16 -27.52 -20.27 -38.34
C PRO A 16 -26.76 -20.23 -37.01
N LEU A 17 -26.65 -21.41 -36.40
CA LEU A 17 -25.79 -21.67 -35.25
C LEU A 17 -24.33 -21.47 -35.69
N CYS A 18 -23.79 -20.28 -35.46
CA CYS A 18 -22.35 -20.13 -35.30
C CYS A 18 -21.98 -20.79 -33.97
N SER A 19 -21.73 -22.09 -34.01
CA SER A 19 -21.10 -22.84 -32.92
C SER A 19 -19.71 -22.28 -32.70
N VAL A 20 -19.57 -21.30 -31.82
CA VAL A 20 -18.28 -21.01 -31.20
C VAL A 20 -18.04 -22.15 -30.22
N ALA A 21 -17.22 -23.12 -30.63
CA ALA A 21 -16.69 -24.11 -29.72
C ALA A 21 -15.93 -23.35 -28.62
N ALA A 22 -16.58 -23.17 -27.46
CA ALA A 22 -15.94 -22.72 -26.25
C ALA A 22 -14.89 -23.78 -25.89
N HIS A 23 -13.66 -23.57 -26.35
CA HIS A 23 -12.50 -24.24 -25.81
C HIS A 23 -12.32 -23.65 -24.42
N ALA A 24 -13.00 -24.24 -23.44
CA ALA A 24 -12.65 -24.08 -22.04
C ALA A 24 -11.25 -24.70 -21.87
N ALA A 25 -10.22 -23.92 -22.19
CA ALA A 25 -8.86 -24.20 -21.80
C ALA A 25 -8.83 -24.18 -20.28
N SER A 26 -9.02 -25.37 -19.70
CA SER A 26 -8.89 -25.62 -18.28
C SER A 26 -7.40 -25.52 -17.96
N LEU A 27 -6.92 -24.31 -17.69
CA LEU A 27 -5.62 -24.15 -17.07
C LEU A 27 -5.71 -24.82 -15.70
N PRO A 28 -4.82 -25.77 -15.36
CA PRO A 28 -4.78 -26.29 -14.01
C PRO A 28 -4.45 -25.11 -13.08
N MET A 29 -5.43 -24.71 -12.26
CA MET A 29 -5.14 -23.84 -11.13
C MET A 29 -4.18 -24.62 -10.24
N ASN A 30 -2.92 -24.19 -10.25
CA ASN A 30 -1.89 -24.72 -9.38
C ASN A 30 -2.31 -24.46 -7.93
N THR A 31 -2.95 -25.45 -7.30
CA THR A 31 -3.27 -25.46 -5.85
C THR A 31 -2.00 -25.74 -5.04
N GLY A 32 -0.91 -25.06 -5.35
CA GLY A 32 0.23 -25.00 -4.46
C GLY A 32 -0.25 -24.37 -3.15
N PRO A 33 0.16 -24.88 -1.98
CA PRO A 33 -0.19 -24.24 -0.72
C PRO A 33 0.36 -22.81 -0.75
N SER A 34 -0.52 -21.83 -0.88
CA SER A 34 -0.24 -20.45 -0.52
C SER A 34 0.23 -20.49 0.93
N ARG A 35 1.55 -20.32 1.15
CA ARG A 35 2.08 -20.13 2.51
C ARG A 35 1.71 -18.73 2.97
N THR A 36 0.42 -18.48 3.15
CA THR A 36 -0.04 -17.40 4.00
C THR A 36 0.08 -17.95 5.41
N ALA A 37 1.29 -17.91 5.99
CA ALA A 37 1.40 -18.10 7.43
C ALA A 37 0.54 -16.99 8.06
N ALA A 38 -0.54 -17.38 8.73
CA ALA A 38 -1.34 -16.43 9.48
C ALA A 38 -0.43 -15.81 10.54
N VAL A 39 -0.21 -14.50 10.44
CA VAL A 39 0.46 -13.75 11.50
C VAL A 39 -0.43 -13.88 12.73
N THR A 40 0.02 -14.62 13.75
CA THR A 40 -0.70 -14.72 15.02
C THR A 40 -0.63 -13.37 15.72
N ALA A 41 -1.64 -13.03 16.54
CA ALA A 41 -1.64 -11.77 17.30
C ALA A 41 -0.37 -11.59 18.16
N ASP A 42 0.27 -12.69 18.56
CA ASP A 42 1.52 -12.74 19.31
C ASP A 42 2.76 -12.24 18.52
N GLN A 43 2.63 -12.07 17.20
CA GLN A 43 3.68 -11.53 16.32
C GLN A 43 3.51 -10.02 16.04
N VAL A 44 2.40 -9.42 16.50
CA VAL A 44 2.12 -7.99 16.33
C VAL A 44 2.14 -7.34 17.72
N ARG A 45 3.28 -6.74 18.07
CA ARG A 45 3.41 -5.95 19.29
C ARG A 45 3.09 -4.49 18.98
N ALA A 46 2.09 -3.94 19.66
CA ALA A 46 1.91 -2.49 19.71
C ALA A 46 3.08 -1.85 20.50
N PRO A 47 3.57 -0.67 20.11
CA PRO A 47 4.53 0.07 20.92
C PRO A 47 3.92 0.39 22.28
N SER A 48 4.75 0.42 23.32
CA SER A 48 4.33 0.93 24.63
C SER A 48 4.19 2.45 24.62
N ASP A 49 3.50 2.99 25.62
CA ASP A 49 3.35 4.45 25.79
C ASP A 49 4.71 5.15 25.92
N ASP A 50 5.68 4.51 26.57
CA ASP A 50 7.05 5.02 26.70
C ASP A 50 7.78 5.05 25.34
N GLU A 51 7.62 4.00 24.52
CA GLU A 51 8.20 3.93 23.17
C GLU A 51 7.59 4.99 22.25
N ALA A 52 6.27 5.20 22.34
CA ALA A 52 5.56 6.25 21.62
C ALA A 52 6.04 7.64 22.06
N SER A 53 6.07 7.91 23.37
CA SER A 53 6.51 9.19 23.94
C SER A 53 7.97 9.52 23.60
N ALA A 54 8.85 8.51 23.62
CA ALA A 54 10.23 8.67 23.22
C ALA A 54 10.35 9.02 21.73
N THR A 55 9.54 8.40 20.88
CA THR A 55 9.50 8.70 19.43
C THR A 55 8.97 10.12 19.16
N GLU A 56 7.93 10.54 19.87
CA GLU A 56 7.40 11.91 19.77
C GLU A 56 8.42 12.95 20.23
N THR A 57 9.11 12.70 21.34
CA THR A 57 10.16 13.58 21.86
C THR A 57 11.36 13.66 20.90
N TYR A 58 11.69 12.55 20.26
CA TYR A 58 12.80 12.49 19.31
C TYR A 58 12.55 13.37 18.08
N TRP A 59 11.33 13.30 17.52
CA TRP A 59 10.95 14.06 16.32
C TRP A 59 10.42 15.45 16.66
N SER A 60 11.31 16.33 17.07
CA SER A 60 11.03 17.77 17.07
C SER A 60 10.81 18.30 15.65
N ASP A 61 10.12 19.43 15.52
CA ASP A 61 9.88 20.10 14.23
C ASP A 61 11.18 20.38 13.48
N ASP A 62 12.24 20.78 14.21
CA ASP A 62 13.55 21.04 13.62
C ASP A 62 14.21 19.77 13.09
N ARG A 63 14.10 18.66 13.84
CA ARG A 63 14.63 17.36 13.42
C ARG A 63 13.87 16.81 12.22
N LEU A 64 12.54 16.92 12.23
CA LEU A 64 11.68 16.52 11.12
C LEU A 64 11.98 17.33 9.85
N ARG A 65 12.23 18.63 10.00
CA ARG A 65 12.66 19.52 8.90
C ARG A 65 14.03 19.11 8.36
N ALA A 66 14.97 18.79 9.24
CA ALA A 66 16.34 18.40 8.89
C ALA A 66 16.47 16.97 8.34
N ALA A 67 15.50 16.08 8.59
CA ALA A 67 15.54 14.70 8.10
C ALA A 67 15.74 14.65 6.58
N GLU A 68 16.59 13.74 6.12
CA GLU A 68 16.95 13.59 4.71
C GLU A 68 15.84 12.85 3.96
N PRO A 69 15.44 13.28 2.75
CA PRO A 69 14.61 12.45 1.88
C PRO A 69 15.25 11.07 1.67
N ASP A 70 14.41 10.04 1.70
CA ASP A 70 14.81 8.67 1.36
C ASP A 70 14.60 8.45 -0.14
N ASP A 71 15.42 9.12 -0.95
CA ASP A 71 15.34 9.13 -2.42
C ASP A 71 16.02 7.91 -3.07
N ASP A 72 16.21 6.82 -2.32
CA ASP A 72 16.73 5.55 -2.83
C ASP A 72 15.68 4.84 -3.70
N ILE A 73 15.20 5.52 -4.73
CA ILE A 73 14.49 4.90 -5.83
C ILE A 73 15.55 4.12 -6.62
N PRO A 74 15.52 2.78 -6.62
CA PRO A 74 16.44 2.03 -7.45
C PRO A 74 16.26 2.48 -8.91
N SER A 75 17.38 2.75 -9.59
CA SER A 75 17.39 3.25 -10.98
C SER A 75 16.62 2.37 -11.97
N SER A 76 16.25 1.15 -11.58
CA SER A 76 15.38 0.24 -12.32
C SER A 76 13.91 0.65 -12.39
N LEU A 77 13.43 1.53 -11.49
CA LEU A 77 12.06 2.09 -11.56
C LEU A 77 11.94 3.26 -12.54
N ASN A 78 13.05 3.86 -12.99
CA ASN A 78 13.06 4.78 -14.13
C ASN A 78 12.73 4.07 -15.46
N THR A 79 12.67 2.74 -15.46
CA THR A 79 12.32 1.89 -16.62
C THR A 79 10.91 1.31 -16.50
N ALA A 80 10.12 1.70 -15.51
CA ALA A 80 8.68 1.53 -15.63
C ALA A 80 8.19 2.60 -16.59
N THR A 81 8.00 2.24 -17.88
CA THR A 81 7.07 2.97 -18.75
C THR A 81 5.65 2.74 -18.22
N ALA A 82 5.36 3.22 -17.01
CA ALA A 82 4.01 3.68 -16.74
C ALA A 82 3.74 4.71 -17.82
N ASP A 83 2.62 4.55 -18.53
CA ASP A 83 2.20 5.48 -19.56
C ASP A 83 2.37 6.89 -18.99
N SER A 84 3.31 7.67 -19.54
CA SER A 84 3.68 8.98 -19.00
C SER A 84 2.52 9.98 -19.10
N ALA A 85 1.40 9.56 -19.72
CA ALA A 85 0.12 10.22 -19.69
C ALA A 85 -0.67 10.07 -18.37
N ILE A 86 -0.32 9.10 -17.49
CA ILE A 86 -1.05 8.84 -16.23
C ILE A 86 -0.31 9.41 -15.01
N VAL A 87 1.03 9.44 -15.02
CA VAL A 87 1.84 9.96 -13.91
C VAL A 87 2.71 11.10 -14.39
N HIS A 88 2.29 12.33 -14.07
CA HIS A 88 3.11 13.52 -14.28
C HIS A 88 3.85 13.85 -12.98
N ALA A 89 5.17 13.75 -13.00
CA ALA A 89 6.00 14.38 -11.98
C ALA A 89 5.89 15.89 -12.17
N VAL A 90 5.21 16.58 -11.25
CA VAL A 90 5.11 18.04 -11.27
C VAL A 90 6.16 18.59 -10.30
N SER A 91 6.99 19.51 -10.77
CA SER A 91 7.88 20.26 -9.88
C SER A 91 7.10 21.33 -9.12
N GLY A 92 7.33 21.44 -7.81
CA GLY A 92 6.67 22.41 -6.95
C GLY A 92 6.16 21.81 -5.65
N SER A 93 5.59 22.66 -4.80
CA SER A 93 4.93 22.24 -3.57
C SER A 93 3.44 22.08 -3.81
N ILE A 94 2.89 20.94 -3.43
CA ILE A 94 1.44 20.76 -3.33
C ILE A 94 1.00 21.38 -2.01
N ALA A 95 -0.18 22.01 -2.00
CA ALA A 95 -0.76 22.49 -0.76
C ALA A 95 -0.91 21.31 0.22
N SER A 96 -0.52 21.54 1.47
CA SER A 96 -0.70 20.55 2.51
C SER A 96 -2.19 20.18 2.65
N VAL A 97 -2.48 18.89 2.76
CA VAL A 97 -3.82 18.37 3.02
C VAL A 97 -3.79 17.52 4.30
N PRO A 98 -4.86 17.52 5.12
CA PRO A 98 -4.82 16.89 6.44
C PRO A 98 -4.54 15.39 6.47
N TRP A 99 -4.77 14.66 5.37
CA TRP A 99 -4.57 13.21 5.33
C TRP A 99 -3.25 12.79 4.68
N VAL A 100 -2.51 13.68 4.03
CA VAL A 100 -1.17 13.40 3.48
C VAL A 100 -0.14 14.11 4.36
N GLY A 101 0.99 13.47 4.62
CA GLY A 101 1.98 14.02 5.52
C GLY A 101 3.37 13.44 5.35
N THR A 102 4.26 13.87 6.23
CA THR A 102 5.64 13.38 6.30
C THR A 102 5.71 12.17 7.22
N LEU A 103 6.35 11.12 6.74
CA LEU A 103 6.71 9.94 7.52
C LEU A 103 8.21 10.00 7.80
N ALA A 104 8.58 10.24 9.05
CA ALA A 104 9.98 10.26 9.49
C ALA A 104 10.34 8.97 10.20
N PHE A 105 11.60 8.56 10.05
CA PHE A 105 12.11 7.33 10.62
C PHE A 105 13.64 7.35 10.69
N ILE A 106 14.21 6.45 11.49
CA ILE A 106 15.65 6.25 11.56
C ILE A 106 15.99 5.01 10.74
N ARG A 107 16.98 5.15 9.85
CA ARG A 107 17.58 4.04 9.11
C ARG A 107 19.09 4.16 9.12
N ASP A 108 19.76 3.07 9.47
CA ASP A 108 21.23 3.01 9.53
C ASP A 108 21.84 4.18 10.34
N GLY A 109 21.15 4.57 11.42
CA GLY A 109 21.55 5.67 12.30
C GLY A 109 21.31 7.08 11.73
N ARG A 110 20.60 7.21 10.60
CA ARG A 110 20.31 8.49 9.96
C ARG A 110 18.82 8.81 9.99
N ASP A 111 18.53 10.09 10.12
CA ASP A 111 17.17 10.63 10.10
C ASP A 111 16.70 10.73 8.65
N LYS A 112 15.68 9.94 8.32
CA LYS A 112 15.11 9.83 6.99
C LYS A 112 13.65 10.27 6.98
N LYS A 113 13.17 10.67 5.80
CA LYS A 113 11.76 10.96 5.58
C LYS A 113 11.25 10.52 4.22
N CYS A 114 10.00 10.09 4.23
CA CYS A 114 9.16 9.82 3.07
C CYS A 114 7.84 10.60 3.18
N SER A 115 6.96 10.39 2.20
CA SER A 115 5.54 10.74 2.30
C SER A 115 4.70 9.54 2.72
N ALA A 116 3.56 9.81 3.36
CA ALA A 116 2.55 8.81 3.66
C ALA A 116 1.15 9.45 3.70
N ALA A 117 0.11 8.61 3.73
CA ALA A 117 -1.26 9.08 3.84
C ALA A 117 -2.04 8.28 4.90
N ALA A 118 -2.79 8.99 5.74
CA ALA A 118 -3.83 8.36 6.55
C ALA A 118 -4.91 7.82 5.60
N VAL A 119 -5.30 6.56 5.80
CA VAL A 119 -6.32 5.89 4.98
C VAL A 119 -7.49 5.45 5.84
N GLN A 120 -8.67 5.40 5.24
CA GLN A 120 -9.84 4.86 5.90
C GLN A 120 -9.59 3.39 6.26
N SER A 121 -9.76 3.07 7.53
CA SER A 121 -9.73 1.70 8.07
C SER A 121 -10.71 1.58 9.22
N ASP A 122 -11.06 0.34 9.58
CA ASP A 122 -11.92 0.07 10.74
C ASP A 122 -11.28 0.56 12.05
N SER A 123 -9.95 0.55 12.13
CA SER A 123 -9.21 1.05 13.29
C SER A 123 -9.09 2.57 13.35
N GLY A 124 -9.27 3.27 12.23
CA GLY A 124 -8.99 4.71 12.10
C GLY A 124 -7.51 5.10 12.25
N LEU A 125 -6.61 4.13 12.37
CA LEU A 125 -5.19 4.33 12.69
C LEU A 125 -4.24 3.83 11.60
N MET A 126 -4.74 3.57 10.39
CA MET A 126 -3.91 3.09 9.28
C MET A 126 -3.27 4.23 8.48
N VAL A 127 -1.98 4.09 8.23
CA VAL A 127 -1.18 4.99 7.39
C VAL A 127 -0.55 4.16 6.26
N ALA A 128 -0.80 4.55 5.02
CA ALA A 128 -0.23 3.93 3.83
C ALA A 128 1.05 4.65 3.39
N THR A 129 2.08 3.89 3.07
CA THR A 129 3.36 4.38 2.55
C THR A 129 4.03 3.31 1.67
N ALA A 130 5.18 3.62 1.08
CA ALA A 130 5.94 2.64 0.31
C ALA A 130 6.68 1.66 1.24
N GLY A 131 6.73 0.38 0.84
CA GLY A 131 7.44 -0.65 1.62
C GLY A 131 8.91 -0.30 1.87
N HIS A 132 9.59 0.30 0.87
CA HIS A 132 10.99 0.70 1.00
C HIS A 132 11.22 1.84 2.01
N CYS A 133 10.20 2.59 2.42
CA CYS A 133 10.35 3.60 3.48
C CYS A 133 10.43 2.94 4.87
N LEU A 134 9.79 1.78 5.05
CA LEU A 134 9.75 1.09 6.34
C LEU A 134 10.74 -0.06 6.42
N VAL A 135 11.12 -0.68 5.30
CA VAL A 135 11.98 -1.85 5.27
C VAL A 135 13.04 -1.71 4.20
N SER A 136 14.31 -1.81 4.61
CA SER A 136 15.47 -1.89 3.71
C SER A 136 16.35 -3.06 4.13
N ASP A 137 16.79 -3.88 3.17
CA ASP A 137 17.62 -5.07 3.40
C ASP A 137 17.07 -6.00 4.51
N GLY A 138 15.75 -6.14 4.58
CA GLY A 138 15.06 -6.97 5.57
C GLY A 138 15.03 -6.39 7.00
N LYS A 139 15.51 -5.16 7.21
CA LYS A 139 15.48 -4.47 8.50
C LYS A 139 14.39 -3.40 8.50
N PHE A 140 13.61 -3.37 9.58
CA PHE A 140 12.63 -2.32 9.80
C PHE A 140 13.30 -1.02 10.25
N ALA A 141 12.78 0.10 9.76
CA ALA A 141 13.10 1.42 10.28
C ALA A 141 12.60 1.56 11.73
N THR A 142 13.28 2.38 12.52
CA THR A 142 12.94 2.62 13.93
C THR A 142 12.48 4.06 14.17
N SER A 143 11.87 4.30 15.33
CA SER A 143 11.30 5.61 15.69
C SER A 143 10.44 6.18 14.56
N VAL A 144 9.49 5.38 14.05
CA VAL A 144 8.66 5.81 12.92
C VAL A 144 7.57 6.75 13.41
N ALA A 145 7.48 7.94 12.81
CA ALA A 145 6.46 8.94 13.14
C ALA A 145 5.81 9.50 11.87
N PHE A 146 4.48 9.50 11.85
CA PHE A 146 3.70 10.16 10.80
C PHE A 146 3.20 11.52 11.30
N THR A 147 3.48 12.57 10.54
CA THR A 147 2.98 13.93 10.78
C THR A 147 2.05 14.32 9.64
N PRO A 148 0.71 14.17 9.81
CA PRO A 148 -0.27 14.58 8.82
C PRO A 148 -0.16 16.08 8.55
N GLY A 149 -0.49 16.53 7.35
CA GLY A 149 -0.59 17.95 7.02
C GLY A 149 0.72 18.75 7.15
N TRP A 150 1.88 18.09 7.19
CA TRP A 150 3.17 18.77 7.31
C TRP A 150 3.43 19.72 6.13
N ASP A 151 3.71 20.98 6.43
CA ASP A 151 4.01 22.04 5.46
C ASP A 151 5.45 22.57 5.55
N GLY A 152 6.28 21.97 6.41
CA GLY A 152 7.65 22.38 6.68
C GLY A 152 7.79 23.52 7.70
N LYS A 153 6.71 24.13 8.17
CA LYS A 153 6.74 25.25 9.12
C LYS A 153 6.49 24.84 10.55
N GLY A 154 5.89 23.67 10.76
CA GLY A 154 5.70 23.04 12.06
C GLY A 154 4.66 21.94 11.96
N ARG A 155 4.50 21.15 13.03
CA ARG A 155 3.43 20.15 13.07
C ARG A 155 2.09 20.89 13.09
N PRO A 156 1.13 20.54 12.22
CA PRO A 156 -0.18 21.17 12.28
C PRO A 156 -0.85 20.88 13.64
N CYS A 157 -1.52 21.90 14.18
CA CYS A 157 -2.24 21.83 15.45
C CYS A 157 -3.48 20.94 15.38
#